data_AF-A0A2Y9B4U6-F1
#
_entry.id   AF-A0A2Y9B4U6-F1
#
_cell.length_a   1.000
_cell.length_b   1.000
_cell.length_c   1.000
_cell.angle_alpha   90.00
_cell.angle_beta   90.00
_cell.angle_gamma   90.00
#
_symmetry.space_group_name_H-M   'P 1'
#
loop_
_entity.id
_entity.type
_entity.pdbx_description
1 polymer ?
#
loop_
_entity_poly.entity_id
_entity_poly.type
_entity_poly.pdbx_seq_one_letter_code
_entity_poly.pdbx_strand_id
1 'polypeptide(L)'
;MWIAIFGYGLAALALATSAGMIVLGRRWQVIEASAYGGARRPIWFWAAAAGLLIIWALAAADFAASDRNWAGWALIAGVPLGWALKGAAVVFNPEGRKAVSGIDTDKGWRRIGLARLPIVFVLIALAAFA
;
A
#
# COMPACT_ATOMS: atom_id res chain seq x y z
N MET A 1 -11.82 -17.24 -2.15
CA MET A 1 -10.51 -17.52 -1.49
C MET A 1 -9.48 -16.43 -1.77
N TRP A 2 -9.34 -16.01 -3.03
CA TRP A 2 -8.37 -15.02 -3.45
C TRP A 2 -8.66 -13.62 -2.89
N ILE A 3 -9.93 -13.28 -2.68
CA ILE A 3 -10.33 -12.03 -2.00
C ILE A 3 -9.70 -11.94 -0.61
N ALA A 4 -9.78 -13.01 0.19
CA ALA A 4 -9.19 -13.07 1.52
C ALA A 4 -7.64 -13.00 1.47
N ILE A 5 -7.00 -13.74 0.55
CA ILE A 5 -5.55 -13.68 0.33
C ILE A 5 -5.11 -12.25 0.00
N PHE A 6 -5.83 -11.57 -0.89
CA PHE A 6 -5.57 -10.19 -1.25
C PHE A 6 -5.77 -9.25 -0.05
N GLY A 7 -6.93 -9.30 0.60
CA GLY A 7 -7.26 -8.42 1.72
C GLY A 7 -6.30 -8.57 2.92
N TYR A 8 -6.07 -9.79 3.38
CA TYR A 8 -5.11 -10.05 4.47
C TYR A 8 -3.67 -9.81 4.04
N GLY A 9 -3.33 -10.07 2.78
CA GLY A 9 -2.02 -9.73 2.22
C GLY A 9 -1.76 -8.21 2.25
N LEU A 10 -2.75 -7.40 1.90
CA LEU A 10 -2.66 -5.94 2.03
C LEU A 10 -2.52 -5.49 3.47
N ALA A 11 -3.29 -6.07 4.39
CA ALA A 11 -3.18 -5.78 5.81
C ALA A 11 -1.77 -6.10 6.34
N ALA A 12 -1.22 -7.26 5.97
CA ALA A 12 0.12 -7.69 6.35
C ALA A 12 1.20 -6.76 5.80
N LEU A 13 1.11 -6.36 4.52
CA LEU A 13 2.03 -5.39 3.91
C LEU A 13 1.92 -4.00 4.55
N ALA A 14 0.71 -3.54 4.84
CA ALA A 14 0.48 -2.27 5.53
C ALA A 14 1.08 -2.30 6.94
N LEU A 15 0.92 -3.40 7.67
CA LEU A 15 1.50 -3.58 9.00
C LEU A 15 3.03 -3.65 8.95
N ALA A 16 3.60 -4.47 8.07
CA ALA A 16 5.04 -4.64 7.94
C ALA A 16 5.74 -3.33 7.55
N THR A 17 5.19 -2.59 6.59
CA THR A 17 5.75 -1.28 6.21
C THR A 17 5.60 -0.24 7.31
N SER A 18 4.47 -0.23 8.04
CA SER A 18 4.27 0.68 9.16
C SER A 18 5.21 0.38 10.33
N ALA A 19 5.36 -0.89 10.69
CA ALA A 19 6.31 -1.34 11.70
C ALA A 19 7.75 -1.02 11.29
N GLY A 20 8.11 -1.26 10.03
CA GLY A 20 9.41 -0.91 9.47
C GLY A 20 9.71 0.59 9.60
N MET A 21 8.77 1.46 9.27
CA MET A 21 8.91 2.92 9.44
C MET A 21 9.10 3.32 10.92
N ILE A 22 8.40 2.67 11.85
CA ILE A 22 8.50 2.94 13.29
C ILE A 22 9.86 2.50 13.85
N VAL A 23 10.27 1.28 13.52
CA VAL A 23 11.49 0.65 14.04
C VAL A 23 12.74 1.27 13.42
N LEU A 24 12.76 1.45 12.10
CA LEU A 24 13.94 1.92 11.37
C LEU A 24 14.09 3.45 11.36
N GLY A 25 13.00 4.21 11.59
CA GLY A 25 13.03 5.67 11.60
C GLY A 25 13.64 6.23 10.31
N ARG A 26 14.62 7.14 10.44
CA ARG A 26 15.36 7.74 9.31
C ARG A 26 15.96 6.70 8.37
N ARG A 27 16.36 5.51 8.85
CA ARG A 27 16.93 4.47 7.98
C ARG A 27 15.93 3.94 6.95
N TRP A 28 14.62 4.08 7.22
CA TRP A 28 13.57 3.78 6.24
C TRP A 28 13.71 4.62 4.96
N GLN A 29 14.22 5.85 5.06
CA GLN A 29 14.44 6.74 3.91
C GLN A 29 15.34 6.10 2.85
N VAL A 30 16.30 5.25 3.25
CA VAL A 30 17.20 4.56 2.30
C VAL A 30 16.40 3.57 1.45
N ILE A 31 15.49 2.82 2.07
CA ILE A 31 14.62 1.87 1.38
C ILE A 31 13.69 2.64 0.44
N GLU A 32 13.06 3.71 0.94
CA GLU A 32 12.12 4.51 0.16
C GLU A 32 12.80 5.21 -1.03
N ALA A 33 13.98 5.78 -0.83
CA ALA A 33 14.78 6.37 -1.89
C ALA A 33 15.25 5.33 -2.91
N SER A 34 15.57 4.10 -2.49
CA SER A 34 15.94 3.02 -3.43
C SER A 34 14.77 2.61 -4.34
N ALA A 35 13.54 2.68 -3.82
CA ALA A 35 12.33 2.29 -4.55
C ALA A 35 11.77 3.42 -5.44
N TYR A 36 11.81 4.67 -4.96
CA TYR A 36 11.14 5.81 -5.59
C TYR A 36 12.07 6.95 -6.03
N GLY A 37 13.31 7.01 -5.53
CA GLY A 37 14.25 8.12 -5.77
C GLY A 37 15.36 7.85 -6.79
N GLY A 38 15.53 6.61 -7.24
CA GLY A 38 16.57 6.24 -8.23
C GLY A 38 16.15 6.45 -9.69
N ALA A 39 17.14 6.66 -10.57
CA ALA A 39 16.93 6.76 -12.03
C ALA A 39 16.34 5.47 -12.65
N ARG A 40 16.58 4.31 -12.01
CA ARG A 40 16.02 3.01 -12.38
C ARG A 40 15.50 2.30 -11.14
N ARG A 41 14.26 1.81 -11.20
CA ARG A 41 13.67 1.02 -10.11
C ARG A 41 14.31 -0.37 -10.05
N PRO A 42 14.61 -0.89 -8.84
CA PRO A 42 15.24 -2.19 -8.68
C PRO A 42 14.29 -3.33 -9.07
N ILE A 43 14.84 -4.47 -9.50
CA ILE A 43 14.05 -5.61 -10.00
C ILE A 43 13.08 -6.15 -8.95
N TRP A 44 13.48 -6.19 -7.68
CA TRP A 44 12.60 -6.64 -6.60
C TRP A 44 11.32 -5.81 -6.49
N PHE A 45 11.39 -4.51 -6.80
CA PHE A 45 10.23 -3.62 -6.78
C PHE A 45 9.25 -3.98 -7.90
N TRP A 46 9.77 -4.24 -9.10
CA TRP A 46 8.96 -4.70 -10.23
C TRP A 46 8.34 -6.06 -9.97
N ALA A 47 9.10 -7.00 -9.39
CA ALA A 47 8.58 -8.31 -9.01
C ALA A 47 7.45 -8.20 -7.98
N ALA A 48 7.63 -7.37 -6.94
CA ALA A 48 6.59 -7.12 -5.94
C ALA A 48 5.34 -6.46 -6.55
N ALA A 49 5.52 -5.49 -7.46
CA ALA A 49 4.41 -4.84 -8.15
C ALA A 49 3.64 -5.81 -9.06
N ALA A 50 4.36 -6.64 -9.84
CA ALA A 50 3.75 -7.66 -10.67
C ALA A 50 3.00 -8.70 -9.82
N GLY A 51 3.60 -9.16 -8.72
CA GLY A 51 2.95 -10.07 -7.77
C GLY A 51 1.67 -9.50 -7.18
N LEU A 52 1.70 -8.23 -6.75
CA LEU A 52 0.51 -7.53 -6.25
C LEU A 52 -0.60 -7.46 -7.30
N LEU A 53 -0.25 -7.13 -8.55
CA LEU A 53 -1.22 -7.06 -9.65
C LEU A 53 -1.82 -8.42 -10.01
N ILE A 54 -1.01 -9.48 -9.99
CA ILE A 54 -1.48 -10.85 -10.23
C ILE A 54 -2.45 -11.27 -9.13
N ILE A 55 -2.09 -11.07 -7.86
CA ILE A 55 -2.97 -11.41 -6.73
C ILE A 55 -4.27 -10.61 -6.79
N TRP A 56 -4.19 -9.31 -7.11
CA TRP A 56 -5.37 -8.48 -7.30
C TRP A 56 -6.25 -8.98 -8.45
N ALA A 57 -5.68 -9.34 -9.61
CA ALA A 57 -6.43 -9.83 -10.75
C ALA A 57 -7.15 -11.16 -10.43
N LEU A 58 -6.48 -12.07 -9.72
CA LEU A 58 -7.09 -13.32 -9.23
C LEU A 58 -8.22 -13.03 -8.24
N ALA A 59 -8.03 -12.09 -7.32
CA ALA A 59 -9.07 -11.66 -6.38
C ALA A 59 -10.25 -10.98 -7.07
N ALA A 60 -10.01 -10.20 -8.13
CA ALA A 60 -11.05 -9.56 -8.92
C ALA A 60 -11.87 -10.59 -9.72
N ALA A 61 -11.22 -11.61 -10.28
CA ALA A 61 -11.89 -12.71 -10.95
C ALA A 61 -12.73 -13.55 -9.96
N ASP A 62 -12.19 -13.86 -8.78
CA ASP A 62 -12.90 -14.54 -7.68
C ASP A 62 -14.12 -13.72 -7.24
N PHE A 63 -13.96 -12.40 -7.07
CA PHE A 63 -15.06 -11.50 -6.72
C PHE A 63 -16.15 -11.43 -7.79
N ALA A 64 -15.77 -11.38 -9.06
CA ALA A 64 -16.71 -11.33 -10.18
C ALA A 64 -17.60 -12.59 -10.27
N ALA A 65 -17.09 -13.74 -9.80
CA ALA A 65 -17.79 -15.03 -9.76
C ALA A 65 -18.53 -15.29 -8.43
N SER A 66 -18.39 -14.41 -7.43
CA SER A 66 -18.99 -14.53 -6.10
C SER A 66 -20.16 -13.57 -5.89
N ASP A 67 -20.90 -13.76 -4.80
CA ASP A 67 -21.93 -12.81 -4.36
C ASP A 67 -21.30 -11.48 -3.96
N ARG A 68 -21.70 -10.41 -4.66
CA ARG A 68 -21.09 -9.09 -4.48
C ARG A 68 -21.60 -8.44 -3.21
N ASN A 69 -20.68 -8.10 -2.32
CA ASN A 69 -20.96 -7.31 -1.12
C ASN A 69 -20.16 -6.00 -1.13
N TRP A 70 -20.51 -5.09 -0.23
CA TRP A 70 -19.90 -3.76 -0.14
C TRP A 70 -18.42 -3.82 0.24
N ALA A 71 -18.01 -4.81 1.06
CA ALA A 71 -16.64 -4.96 1.53
C ALA A 71 -15.71 -5.41 0.41
N GLY A 72 -16.15 -6.38 -0.41
CA GLY A 72 -15.49 -6.82 -1.63
C GLY A 72 -15.38 -5.69 -2.65
N TRP A 73 -16.43 -4.88 -2.84
CA TRP A 73 -16.33 -3.68 -3.68
C TRP A 73 -15.28 -2.68 -3.17
N ALA A 74 -15.25 -2.44 -1.86
CA ALA A 74 -14.26 -1.57 -1.25
C ALA A 74 -12.83 -2.10 -1.42
N LEU A 75 -12.60 -3.41 -1.29
CA LEU A 75 -11.27 -4.02 -1.49
C LEU A 75 -10.85 -4.05 -2.96
N ILE A 76 -11.72 -4.53 -3.85
CA ILE A 76 -11.35 -4.85 -5.23
C ILE A 76 -11.32 -3.59 -6.10
N ALA A 77 -12.22 -2.63 -5.85
CA ALA A 77 -12.29 -1.39 -6.62
C ALA A 77 -11.86 -0.17 -5.80
N GLY A 78 -12.38 -0.02 -4.58
CA GLY A 78 -12.16 1.15 -3.74
C GLY A 78 -10.69 1.38 -3.38
N VAL A 79 -9.99 0.35 -2.91
CA VAL A 79 -8.58 0.44 -2.52
C VAL A 79 -7.68 0.76 -3.73
N PRO A 80 -7.75 0.03 -4.87
CA PRO A 80 -6.99 0.38 -6.06
C PRO A 80 -7.29 1.79 -6.59
N LEU A 81 -8.56 2.22 -6.56
CA LEU A 81 -8.93 3.58 -6.96
C LEU A 81 -8.28 4.61 -6.04
N GLY A 82 -8.31 4.40 -4.72
CA GLY A 82 -7.62 5.27 -3.75
C GLY A 82 -6.12 5.36 -4.00
N TRP A 83 -5.46 4.27 -4.40
CA TRP A 83 -4.05 4.29 -4.78
C TRP A 83 -3.80 5.03 -6.09
N ALA A 84 -4.66 4.86 -7.09
CA ALA A 84 -4.57 5.58 -8.36
C ALA A 84 -4.70 7.09 -8.13
N LEU A 85 -5.68 7.52 -7.32
CA LEU A 85 -5.88 8.92 -6.95
C LEU A 85 -4.68 9.47 -6.17
N LYS A 86 -4.16 8.72 -5.19
CA LYS A 86 -2.95 9.12 -4.46
C LYS A 86 -1.74 9.24 -5.39
N GLY A 87 -1.57 8.30 -6.33
CA GLY A 87 -0.52 8.33 -7.33
C GLY A 87 -0.62 9.55 -8.23
N ALA A 88 -1.81 9.83 -8.76
CA ALA A 88 -2.09 11.03 -9.55
C ALA A 88 -1.76 12.30 -8.77
N ALA A 89 -2.18 12.39 -7.49
CA ALA A 89 -1.88 13.55 -6.66
C ALA A 89 -0.36 13.80 -6.53
N VAL A 90 0.46 12.76 -6.38
CA VAL A 90 1.93 12.90 -6.32
C VAL A 90 2.54 13.28 -7.67
N VAL A 91 1.98 12.79 -8.77
CA VAL A 91 2.44 13.10 -10.14
C VAL A 91 2.13 14.56 -10.51
N PHE A 92 0.95 15.06 -10.13
CA PHE A 92 0.50 16.39 -10.51
C PHE A 92 0.76 17.49 -9.45
N ASN A 93 1.20 17.14 -8.23
CA ASN A 93 1.57 18.09 -7.19
C ASN A 93 3.08 18.09 -6.89
N PRO A 94 3.89 18.95 -7.54
CA PRO A 94 5.33 19.02 -7.34
C PRO A 94 5.73 19.48 -5.93
N GLU A 95 4.95 20.34 -5.28
CA GLU A 95 5.19 20.79 -3.90
C GLU A 95 4.95 19.65 -2.90
N GLY A 96 3.84 18.93 -3.07
CA GLY A 96 3.53 17.74 -2.27
C GLY A 96 4.60 16.65 -2.44
N ARG A 97 5.16 16.50 -3.65
CA ARG A 97 6.27 15.56 -3.90
C ARG A 97 7.53 15.95 -3.11
N LYS A 98 7.90 17.25 -3.13
CA LYS A 98 9.06 17.75 -2.37
C LYS A 98 8.89 17.54 -0.87
N ALA A 99 7.69 17.79 -0.33
CA ALA A 99 7.37 17.58 1.07
C ALA A 99 7.52 16.11 1.49
N VAL A 100 7.08 15.16 0.66
CA VAL A 100 7.24 13.73 0.95
C VAL A 100 8.70 13.28 0.80
N SER A 101 9.41 13.71 -0.25
CA SER A 101 10.82 13.36 -0.43
C SER A 101 11.75 13.95 0.64
N GLY A 102 11.33 15.03 1.29
CA GLY A 102 12.07 15.70 2.36
C GLY A 102 11.90 15.09 3.75
N ILE A 103 11.15 13.99 3.90
CA ILE A 103 11.00 13.30 5.19
C ILE A 103 12.29 12.54 5.50
N ASP A 104 13.18 13.15 6.27
CA ASP A 104 14.48 12.56 6.62
C ASP A 104 14.69 12.45 8.13
N THR A 105 13.67 12.64 8.95
CA THR A 105 13.78 12.58 10.43
C THR A 105 13.16 11.31 10.99
N ASP A 106 13.71 10.81 12.11
CA ASP A 106 13.13 9.67 12.84
C ASP A 106 11.69 9.96 13.27
N LYS A 107 11.44 11.17 13.78
CA LYS A 107 10.09 11.60 14.19
C LYS A 107 9.13 11.61 13.00
N GLY A 108 9.58 12.03 11.82
CA GLY A 108 8.78 12.02 10.59
C GLY A 108 8.34 10.60 10.21
N TRP A 109 9.29 9.68 10.07
CA TRP A 109 9.00 8.29 9.69
C TRP A 109 8.15 7.55 10.72
N ARG A 110 8.44 7.72 12.02
CA ARG A 110 7.63 7.12 13.10
C ARG A 110 6.20 7.64 13.09
N ARG A 111 6.01 8.95 12.90
CA ARG A 111 4.66 9.55 12.83
C ARG A 111 3.87 8.99 11.66
N ILE A 112 4.50 8.81 10.50
CA ILE A 112 3.86 8.23 9.31
C ILE A 112 3.50 6.77 9.55
N GLY A 113 4.42 5.98 10.09
CA GLY A 113 4.16 4.57 10.42
C GLY A 113 2.97 4.43 11.37
N LEU A 114 2.93 5.22 12.45
CA LEU A 114 1.81 5.22 13.40
C LEU A 114 0.49 5.66 12.76
N ALA A 115 0.51 6.73 11.94
CA ALA A 115 -0.69 7.23 11.26
C ALA A 115 -1.28 6.23 10.25
N ARG A 116 -0.49 5.26 9.78
CA ARG A 116 -0.93 4.21 8.85
C ARG A 116 -1.49 2.96 9.55
N LEU A 117 -1.23 2.75 10.84
CA LEU A 117 -1.73 1.58 11.56
C LEU A 117 -3.26 1.41 11.52
N PRO A 118 -4.10 2.47 11.61
CA PRO A 118 -5.55 2.33 11.48
C PRO A 118 -5.99 1.63 10.19
N ILE A 119 -5.25 1.82 9.08
CA ILE A 119 -5.53 1.20 7.78
C ILE A 119 -5.43 -0.32 7.88
N VAL A 120 -4.54 -0.86 8.71
CA VAL A 120 -4.38 -2.31 8.91
C VAL A 120 -5.69 -2.91 9.43
N PHE A 121 -6.29 -2.30 10.45
CA PHE A 121 -7.55 -2.78 11.03
C PHE A 121 -8.71 -2.65 10.04
N VAL A 122 -8.76 -1.57 9.27
CA VAL A 122 -9.76 -1.41 8.20
C VAL A 122 -9.62 -2.51 7.15
N LEU A 123 -8.40 -2.81 6.69
CA LEU A 123 -8.16 -3.87 5.71
C LEU A 123 -8.50 -5.26 6.24
N ILE A 124 -8.20 -5.55 7.52
CA ILE A 124 -8.59 -6.81 8.17
C ILE A 124 -10.12 -6.92 8.23
N ALA A 125 -10.80 -5.87 8.66
CA ALA A 125 -12.26 -5.86 8.73
C ALA A 125 -12.87 -6.09 7.34
N LEU A 126 -12.41 -5.34 6.33
CA LEU A 126 -12.86 -5.52 4.96
C LEU A 126 -12.60 -6.94 4.46
N ALA A 127 -11.45 -7.54 4.74
CA ALA A 127 -11.13 -8.91 4.33
C ALA A 127 -12.01 -9.96 5.03
N ALA A 128 -12.44 -9.70 6.27
CA ALA A 128 -13.32 -10.59 7.02
C ALA A 128 -14.79 -10.50 6.57
N PHE A 129 -15.21 -9.35 6.05
CA PHE A 129 -16.59 -9.10 5.59
C PHE A 129 -16.79 -9.26 4.07
N ALA A 130 -15.70 -9.46 3.31
CA ALA A 130 -15.71 -9.62 1.86
C ALA A 130 -15.81 -11.09 1.47
#